data_AF-A0A803NCZ8-F1
#
_entry.id   AF-A0A803NCZ8-F1
#
_cell.length_a   1.000
_cell.length_b   1.000
_cell.length_c   1.000
_cell.angle_alpha   90.00
_cell.angle_beta   90.00
_cell.angle_gamma   90.00
#
_symmetry.space_group_name_H-M   'P 1'
#
loop_
_entity.id
_entity.type
_entity.pdbx_description
1 polymer ?
#
loop_
_entity_poly.entity_id
_entity_poly.type
_entity_poly.pdbx_seq_one_letter_code
_entity_poly.pdbx_strand_id
1 'polypeptide(L)'
;MRDLPKYQDEEPKPEFEDPTLYHYAIYSEIVIAVSVVMYSVVKNAKEPWKHVFHVVIDRKIVAAMKMYPDLHHIVLLDGDVEVQKDLTDLWNIDLDGKVNGAVESYFGSFHGYS
;
A
#
# COMPACT_ATOMS: atom_id res chain seq x y z
N MET A 1 -21.45 -12.91 28.98
CA MET A 1 -21.09 -12.48 27.62
C MET A 1 -20.24 -11.24 27.80
N ARG A 2 -18.96 -11.22 27.37
CA ARG A 2 -18.12 -10.02 27.49
C ARG A 2 -18.55 -9.05 26.40
N ASP A 3 -18.91 -7.82 26.77
CA ASP A 3 -19.18 -6.77 25.80
C ASP A 3 -17.88 -6.48 25.03
N LEU A 4 -17.90 -6.75 23.73
CA LEU A 4 -16.82 -6.32 22.85
C LEU A 4 -16.84 -4.78 22.79
N PRO A 5 -15.68 -4.11 22.88
CA PRO A 5 -15.64 -2.66 22.71
C PRO A 5 -16.24 -2.33 21.34
N LYS A 6 -17.24 -1.45 21.32
CA LYS A 6 -17.75 -0.88 20.08
C LYS A 6 -16.60 -0.09 19.47
N TYR A 7 -16.11 -0.52 18.31
CA TYR A 7 -15.25 0.32 17.48
C TYR A 7 -16.04 1.61 17.24
N GLN A 8 -15.56 2.72 17.77
CA GLN A 8 -16.12 4.03 17.43
C GLN A 8 -15.58 4.33 16.04
N ASP A 9 -16.49 4.66 15.11
CA ASP A 9 -16.12 5.22 13.82
C ASP A 9 -15.54 6.62 14.08
N GLU A 10 -14.27 6.68 14.48
CA GLU A 10 -13.53 7.93 14.58
C GLU A 10 -13.37 8.51 13.18
N GLU A 11 -13.62 9.82 13.03
CA GLU A 11 -13.30 10.50 11.78
C GLU A 11 -11.81 10.31 11.46
N PRO A 12 -11.45 10.00 10.19
CA PRO A 12 -10.06 9.83 9.82
C PRO A 12 -9.28 11.10 10.14
N LYS A 13 -8.16 10.93 10.85
CA LYS A 13 -7.28 12.05 11.18
C LYS A 13 -6.77 12.72 9.90
N PRO A 14 -6.57 14.05 9.88
CA PRO A 14 -6.10 14.78 8.70
C PRO A 14 -4.76 14.27 8.16
N GLU A 15 -3.92 13.72 9.03
CA GLU A 15 -2.61 13.12 8.69
C GLU A 15 -2.73 11.96 7.70
N PHE A 16 -3.87 11.27 7.62
CA PHE A 16 -4.09 10.16 6.68
C PHE A 16 -4.38 10.63 5.25
N GLU A 17 -4.60 11.92 5.05
CA GLU A 17 -4.90 12.53 3.75
C GLU A 17 -3.83 13.58 3.35
N ASP A 18 -2.78 13.75 4.14
CA ASP A 18 -1.70 14.71 3.86
C ASP A 18 -0.91 14.30 2.59
N PRO A 19 -1.05 15.00 1.45
CA PRO A 19 -0.43 14.60 0.19
C PRO A 19 1.10 14.72 0.19
N THR A 20 1.71 15.26 1.25
CA THR A 20 3.17 15.34 1.40
C THR A 20 3.79 14.06 1.97
N LEU A 21 2.97 13.09 2.40
CA LEU A 21 3.40 11.79 2.90
C LEU A 21 3.45 10.73 1.78
N TYR A 22 3.98 9.55 2.09
CA TYR A 22 4.07 8.42 1.17
C TYR A 22 2.89 7.47 1.39
N HIS A 23 1.89 7.54 0.52
CA HIS A 23 0.64 6.77 0.62
C HIS A 23 0.70 5.45 -0.15
N TYR A 24 0.53 4.35 0.57
CA TYR A 24 0.43 3.01 0.00
C TYR A 24 -1.01 2.51 0.12
N ALA A 25 -1.53 1.88 -0.92
CA ALA A 25 -2.74 1.06 -0.78
C ALA A 25 -2.35 -0.42 -0.82
N ILE A 26 -2.71 -1.15 0.24
CA ILE A 26 -2.46 -2.58 0.37
C ILE A 26 -3.79 -3.30 0.30
N TYR A 27 -3.93 -4.21 -0.66
CA TYR A 27 -5.09 -5.09 -0.76
C TYR A 27 -4.72 -6.48 -0.30
N SER A 28 -5.43 -7.03 0.68
CA SER A 28 -5.21 -8.41 1.12
C SER A 28 -6.40 -8.95 1.89
N GLU A 29 -6.75 -10.21 1.62
CA GLU A 29 -7.74 -10.95 2.41
C GLU A 29 -7.13 -11.50 3.72
N ILE A 30 -5.80 -11.38 3.90
CA ILE A 30 -5.06 -11.92 5.05
C ILE A 30 -4.37 -10.78 5.81
N VAL A 31 -4.94 -10.40 6.95
CA VAL A 31 -4.43 -9.30 7.81
C VAL A 31 -2.98 -9.51 8.26
N ILE A 32 -2.57 -10.76 8.50
CA ILE A 32 -1.19 -11.08 8.90
C ILE A 32 -0.21 -10.82 7.76
N ALA A 33 -0.62 -11.03 6.51
CA ALA A 33 0.24 -10.76 5.37
C ALA A 33 0.50 -9.24 5.26
N VAL A 34 -0.55 -8.42 5.43
CA VAL A 34 -0.45 -6.96 5.46
C VAL A 34 0.54 -6.47 6.52
N SER A 35 0.53 -7.04 7.73
CA SER A 35 1.44 -6.58 8.79
C SER A 35 2.91 -6.86 8.45
N VAL A 36 3.20 -7.96 7.76
CA VAL A 36 4.54 -8.26 7.24
C VAL A 36 4.95 -7.25 6.17
N VAL A 37 4.07 -6.94 5.22
CA VAL A 37 4.34 -5.91 4.19
C VAL A 37 4.64 -4.56 4.85
N MET A 38 3.75 -4.07 5.71
CA MET A 38 3.91 -2.79 6.42
C MET A 38 5.21 -2.76 7.22
N TYR A 39 5.51 -3.83 7.96
CA TYR A 39 6.72 -3.95 8.74
C TYR A 39 7.97 -3.87 7.84
N SER A 40 7.98 -4.57 6.70
CA SER A 40 9.10 -4.54 5.77
C SER A 40 9.31 -3.15 5.16
N VAL A 41 8.24 -2.41 4.84
CA VAL A 41 8.33 -1.02 4.35
C VAL A 41 8.95 -0.13 5.42
N VAL A 42 8.38 -0.13 6.63
CA VAL A 42 8.82 0.71 7.75
C VAL A 42 10.26 0.40 8.15
N LYS A 43 10.63 -0.88 8.21
CA LYS A 43 11.98 -1.32 8.60
C LYS A 43 13.06 -0.85 7.63
N ASN A 44 12.75 -0.78 6.33
CA ASN A 44 13.72 -0.40 5.30
C ASN A 44 13.63 1.08 4.89
N ALA A 45 12.67 1.83 5.44
CA ALA A 45 12.49 3.24 5.18
C ALA A 45 13.54 4.11 5.86
N LYS A 46 14.00 5.16 5.17
CA LYS A 46 14.87 6.20 5.75
C LYS A 46 14.11 7.10 6.73
N GLU A 47 12.84 7.37 6.44
CA GLU A 47 11.97 8.23 7.26
C GLU A 47 10.66 7.50 7.62
N PRO A 48 10.70 6.48 8.51
CA PRO A 48 9.55 5.62 8.82
C PRO A 48 8.22 6.33 9.13
N TRP A 49 8.28 7.51 9.74
CA TRP A 49 7.11 8.30 10.13
C TRP A 49 6.39 8.99 8.96
N LYS A 50 6.96 8.99 7.75
CA LYS A 50 6.32 9.57 6.55
C LYS A 50 5.47 8.59 5.74
N HIS A 51 5.33 7.34 6.18
CA HIS A 51 4.65 6.29 5.43
C HIS A 51 3.23 6.06 5.96
N VAL A 52 2.23 6.18 5.08
CA VAL A 52 0.80 6.01 5.39
C VAL A 52 0.26 4.79 4.64
N PHE A 53 -0.40 3.89 5.35
CA PHE A 53 -0.90 2.63 4.80
C PHE A 53 -2.44 2.60 4.80
N HIS A 54 -3.01 2.57 3.59
CA HIS A 54 -4.44 2.37 3.35
C HIS A 54 -4.70 0.89 3.15
N VAL A 55 -5.10 0.20 4.22
CA VAL A 55 -5.33 -1.24 4.20
C VAL A 55 -6.77 -1.53 3.80
N VAL A 56 -6.95 -2.25 2.68
CA VAL A 56 -8.26 -2.63 2.14
C VAL A 56 -8.41 -4.15 2.24
N ILE A 57 -9.31 -4.60 3.13
CA ILE A 57 -9.49 -6.02 3.46
C ILE A 57 -10.68 -6.65 2.70
N ASP A 58 -11.54 -5.84 2.07
CA ASP A 58 -12.72 -6.32 1.33
C ASP A 58 -12.62 -6.00 -0.17
N ARG A 59 -13.24 -6.84 -1.01
CA ARG A 59 -13.21 -6.87 -2.50
C ARG A 59 -13.70 -5.60 -3.21
N LYS A 60 -13.98 -4.51 -2.49
CA LYS A 60 -14.47 -3.25 -3.06
C LYS A 60 -13.33 -2.30 -3.42
N ILE A 61 -12.41 -2.75 -4.27
CA ILE A 61 -11.27 -1.98 -4.81
C ILE A 61 -11.72 -0.65 -5.47
N VAL A 62 -12.88 -0.64 -6.14
CA VAL A 62 -13.44 0.57 -6.77
C VAL A 62 -13.85 1.63 -5.74
N ALA A 63 -14.28 1.22 -4.55
CA ALA A 63 -14.63 2.16 -3.48
C ALA A 63 -13.35 2.77 -2.86
N ALA A 64 -12.31 1.96 -2.67
CA ALA A 64 -11.02 2.42 -2.17
C ALA A 64 -10.36 3.47 -3.07
N MET A 65 -10.41 3.29 -4.40
CA MET A 65 -9.88 4.28 -5.34
C MET A 65 -10.64 5.62 -5.33
N LYS A 66 -11.89 5.64 -4.88
CA LYS A 66 -12.69 6.88 -4.73
C LYS A 66 -12.55 7.52 -3.35
N MET A 67 -11.86 6.86 -2.41
CA MET A 67 -11.82 7.25 -1.02
C MET A 67 -10.84 8.39 -0.74
N TYR A 68 -9.89 8.64 -1.66
CA TYR A 68 -8.81 9.61 -1.45
C TYR A 68 -8.65 10.57 -2.65
N PRO A 69 -9.62 11.49 -2.86
CA PRO A 69 -9.62 12.39 -4.02
C PRO A 69 -8.45 13.39 -4.01
N ASP A 70 -7.88 13.70 -2.85
CA ASP A 70 -6.83 14.72 -2.68
C ASP A 70 -5.40 14.15 -2.78
N LEU A 71 -5.24 12.82 -2.87
CA LEU A 71 -3.93 12.19 -3.01
C LEU A 71 -3.48 12.18 -4.47
N HIS A 72 -2.30 12.76 -4.74
CA HIS A 72 -1.75 12.87 -6.08
C HIS A 72 -1.04 11.60 -6.57
N HIS A 73 -0.36 10.88 -5.68
CA HIS A 73 0.41 9.66 -6.02
C HIS A 73 0.20 8.60 -4.94
N ILE A 74 -0.16 7.39 -5.36
CA ILE A 74 -0.34 6.22 -4.49
C ILE A 74 0.42 5.04 -5.09
N VAL A 75 1.16 4.32 -4.24
CA VAL A 75 1.79 3.04 -4.62
C VAL A 75 0.88 1.89 -4.21
N LEU A 76 0.55 1.02 -5.16
CA LEU A 76 -0.22 -0.21 -4.89
C LEU A 76 0.75 -1.34 -4.53
N LEU A 77 0.52 -1.97 -3.39
CA LEU A 77 1.27 -3.16 -2.94
C LEU A 77 0.33 -4.36 -2.82
N ASP A 78 0.79 -5.51 -3.30
CA ASP A 78 0.14 -6.79 -3.03
C ASP A 78 0.40 -7.22 -1.58
N GLY A 79 -0.51 -8.02 -1.02
CA GLY A 79 -0.45 -8.51 0.35
C GLY A 79 0.67 -9.51 0.62
N ASP A 80 1.36 -10.01 -0.41
CA ASP A 80 2.45 -11.00 -0.33
C ASP A 80 3.84 -10.43 -0.68
N VAL A 81 3.96 -9.11 -0.82
CA VAL A 81 5.22 -8.43 -1.14
C VAL A 81 6.09 -8.24 0.10
N GLU A 82 7.39 -8.51 -0.03
CA GLU A 82 8.41 -8.08 0.92
C GLU A 82 9.24 -6.94 0.34
N VAL A 83 9.28 -5.82 1.06
CA VAL A 83 10.05 -4.64 0.67
C VAL A 83 11.43 -4.72 1.29
N GLN A 84 12.46 -4.73 0.44
CA GLN A 84 13.86 -4.86 0.86
C GLN A 84 14.66 -3.56 0.79
N LYS A 85 14.06 -2.51 0.21
CA LYS A 85 14.70 -1.21 0.01
C LYS A 85 13.67 -0.12 0.23
N ASP A 86 14.19 1.06 0.54
CA ASP A 86 13.39 2.27 0.59
C ASP A 86 12.67 2.50 -0.75
N LEU A 87 11.35 2.71 -0.68
CA LEU A 87 10.49 2.87 -1.85
C LEU A 87 10.22 4.34 -2.20
N THR A 88 10.77 5.31 -1.46
CA THR A 88 10.39 6.73 -1.61
C THR A 88 10.75 7.28 -2.99
N ASP A 89 11.79 6.72 -3.62
CA ASP A 89 12.18 7.07 -4.99
C ASP A 89 11.07 6.81 -6.02
N LEU A 90 10.11 5.92 -5.73
CA LEU A 90 8.97 5.64 -6.62
C LEU A 90 8.07 6.86 -6.86
N TRP A 91 7.98 7.78 -5.90
CA TRP A 91 7.18 9.01 -6.03
C TRP A 91 7.80 10.03 -7.00
N ASN A 92 9.07 9.86 -7.35
CA ASN A 92 9.79 10.77 -8.24
C ASN A 92 9.98 10.19 -9.65
N ILE A 93 9.33 9.06 -9.96
CA ILE A 93 9.41 8.44 -11.29
C ILE A 93 8.65 9.31 -12.29
N ASP A 94 9.34 9.69 -13.37
CA ASP A 94 8.69 10.28 -14.54
C ASP A 94 7.88 9.22 -15.28
N LEU A 95 6.56 9.40 -15.31
CA LEU A 95 5.64 8.51 -15.99
C LEU A 95 5.47 8.84 -17.49
N ASP A 96 6.21 9.81 -18.04
CA ASP A 96 6.15 10.20 -19.45
C ASP A 96 4.71 10.55 -19.89
N GLY A 97 4.04 11.36 -19.05
CA GLY A 97 2.65 11.76 -19.24
C GLY A 97 1.59 10.67 -19.01
N LYS A 98 1.97 9.48 -18.53
CA LYS A 98 1.02 8.40 -18.17
C LYS A 98 0.49 8.57 -16.75
N VAL A 99 -0.71 8.01 -16.51
CA VAL A 99 -1.39 8.06 -15.20
C VAL A 99 -0.91 6.94 -14.27
N ASN A 100 -0.49 5.79 -14.81
CA ASN A 100 -0.05 4.63 -14.03
C ASN A 100 1.24 4.04 -14.62
N GLY A 101 2.16 3.64 -13.75
CA GLY A 101 3.32 2.80 -14.07
C GLY A 101 3.11 1.38 -13.55
N ALA A 102 3.59 0.38 -14.29
CA ALA A 102 3.65 -1.00 -13.84
C ALA A 102 5.04 -1.57 -14.17
N VAL A 103 5.54 -2.43 -13.29
CA VAL A 103 6.78 -3.17 -13.55
C VAL A 103 6.47 -4.29 -14.54
N GLU A 104 7.30 -4.44 -15.56
CA GLU A 104 7.19 -5.54 -16.51
C GLU A 104 7.67 -6.85 -15.86
N SER A 105 6.81 -7.86 -15.84
CA SER A 105 7.18 -9.20 -15.37
C SER A 105 8.00 -9.91 -16.44
N TYR A 106 9.31 -10.06 -16.22
CA TYR A 106 10.14 -10.97 -17.00
C TYR A 106 9.83 -12.42 -16.59
N PHE A 107 8.90 -13.08 -17.30
CA PHE A 107 8.72 -14.52 -17.20
C PHE A 107 9.88 -15.23 -17.89
N GLY A 108 10.96 -15.50 -17.15
CA GLY A 108 11.96 -16.47 -17.57
C GLY A 108 11.29 -17.83 -17.77
N SER A 109 11.58 -18.50 -18.89
CA SER A 109 11.00 -19.80 -19.23
C SER A 109 11.34 -20.83 -18.16
N PHE A 110 10.38 -21.11 -17.26
CA PHE A 110 10.46 -22.23 -16.33
C PHE A 110 10.48 -23.54 -17.14
N HIS A 111 11.67 -24.07 -17.37
CA HIS A 111 11.84 -25.45 -17.80
C HIS A 111 11.61 -26.31 -16.56
N GLY A 112 10.38 -26.81 -16.40
CA GLY A 112 10.08 -27.83 -15.40
C GLY A 112 10.95 -29.06 -15.64
N TYR A 113 11.63 -29.53 -14.60
CA TYR A 113 12.21 -30.87 -14.61
C TYR A 113 11.06 -31.89 -14.55
N SER A 114 10.96 -32.75 -15.56
CA SER A 114 10.02 -33.89 -15.59
C SER A 114 10.49 -35.01 -14.69
#